data_AF-A0A7S0D757-F1
#
_entry.id   AF-A0A7S0D757-F1
#
_cell.length_a   1.000
_cell.length_b   1.000
_cell.length_c   1.000
_cell.angle_alpha   90.00
_cell.angle_beta   90.00
_cell.angle_gamma   90.00
#
_symmetry.space_group_name_H-M   'P 1'
#
loop_
_entity.id
_entity.type
_entity.pdbx_description
1 polymer ?
#
loop_
_entity_poly.entity_id
_entity_poly.type
_entity_poly.pdbx_seq_one_letter_code
_entity_poly.pdbx_strand_id
1 'polypeptide(L)'
;ATVRGQEDVGAESQTESTSAAAGALSSGWKGKERIFPMILANRAPDIFPFSECKFSVRPRVKGSARIVFWRELRLWNSFTMEASFCGSGQGPLQGVHYDTSHYELMGRKFCEALYDWLAPDQGSVVRAIQEVTKILATNSTSKRRRKKTQVMKAVVRVPSKMKKSKSG
;
A
#
# COMPACT_ATOMS: atom_id res chain seq x y z
N ALA A 1 -43.10 38.41 -8.13
CA ALA A 1 -42.64 37.19 -8.83
C ALA A 1 -42.08 36.23 -7.79
N THR A 2 -42.54 34.98 -7.81
CA THR A 2 -42.28 33.93 -6.83
C THR A 2 -40.85 33.40 -6.90
N VAL A 3 -40.34 33.01 -5.72
CA VAL A 3 -39.04 32.38 -5.41
C VAL A 3 -38.83 31.02 -6.09
N ARG A 4 -37.60 30.72 -6.53
CA ARG A 4 -36.89 29.42 -6.40
C ARG A 4 -35.40 29.77 -6.35
N GLY A 5 -34.61 29.56 -5.28
CA GLY A 5 -34.59 28.41 -4.39
C GLY A 5 -33.80 27.29 -5.06
N GLN A 6 -32.50 27.48 -5.26
CA GLN A 6 -31.59 26.43 -5.74
C GLN A 6 -30.89 25.86 -4.51
N GLU A 7 -31.34 24.68 -4.11
CA GLU A 7 -30.81 23.93 -2.97
C GLU A 7 -29.39 23.43 -3.30
N ASP A 8 -28.45 23.72 -2.40
CA ASP A 8 -27.10 23.19 -2.39
C ASP A 8 -27.12 21.68 -2.16
N VAL A 9 -26.95 20.90 -3.24
CA VAL A 9 -26.76 19.44 -3.18
C VAL A 9 -25.30 19.14 -3.47
N GLY A 10 -24.44 19.11 -2.44
CA GLY A 10 -23.02 18.78 -2.66
C GLY A 10 -22.12 18.56 -1.44
N ALA A 11 -22.53 18.99 -0.23
CA ALA A 11 -21.62 19.01 0.93
C ALA A 11 -21.65 17.75 1.83
N GLU A 12 -22.68 16.91 1.77
CA GLU A 12 -22.86 15.80 2.73
C GLU A 12 -21.99 14.56 2.46
N SER A 13 -21.51 14.35 1.23
CA SER A 13 -20.69 13.16 0.92
C SER A 13 -19.22 13.26 1.35
N GLN A 14 -18.75 14.48 1.65
CA GLN A 14 -17.35 14.76 2.00
C GLN A 14 -17.09 14.75 3.52
N THR A 15 -18.12 14.97 4.35
CA THR A 15 -17.99 15.06 5.81
C THR A 15 -17.91 13.68 6.48
N GLU A 16 -18.61 12.67 5.96
CA GLU A 16 -18.50 11.29 6.47
C GLU A 16 -17.14 10.66 6.14
N SER A 17 -16.64 10.86 4.92
CA SER A 17 -15.39 10.26 4.44
C SER A 17 -14.13 10.85 5.11
N THR A 18 -14.18 12.13 5.50
CA THR A 18 -13.14 12.79 6.30
C THR A 18 -13.12 12.31 7.75
N SER A 19 -14.28 12.11 8.38
CA SER A 19 -14.36 11.59 9.76
C SER A 19 -13.85 10.14 9.89
N ALA A 20 -14.10 9.29 8.89
CA ALA A 20 -13.60 7.92 8.84
C ALA A 20 -12.07 7.85 8.64
N ALA A 21 -11.51 8.74 7.82
CA ALA A 21 -10.07 8.86 7.61
C ALA A 21 -9.35 9.41 8.86
N ALA A 22 -9.92 10.41 9.51
CA ALA A 22 -9.42 10.92 10.80
C ALA A 22 -9.52 9.83 11.90
N GLY A 23 -10.59 9.05 11.92
CA GLY A 23 -10.77 7.90 12.80
C GLY A 23 -9.77 6.75 12.54
N ALA A 24 -9.41 6.51 11.27
CA ALA A 24 -8.37 5.54 10.91
C ALA A 24 -6.97 6.02 11.34
N LEU A 25 -6.70 7.32 11.24
CA LEU A 25 -5.43 7.91 11.69
C LEU A 25 -5.32 7.99 13.22
N SER A 26 -6.43 8.13 13.95
CA SER A 26 -6.44 8.17 15.43
C SER A 26 -6.47 6.79 16.08
N SER A 27 -7.16 5.82 15.48
CA SER A 27 -7.17 4.42 15.94
C SER A 27 -5.85 3.70 15.59
N GLY A 28 -5.56 2.57 16.23
CA GLY A 28 -4.39 1.72 15.98
C GLY A 28 -4.40 1.03 14.59
N TRP A 29 -4.92 1.71 13.57
CA TRP A 29 -5.03 1.22 12.21
C TRP A 29 -3.69 0.76 11.66
N LYS A 30 -3.67 -0.48 11.17
CA LYS A 30 -2.50 -1.09 10.53
C LYS A 30 -2.43 -0.58 9.09
N GLY A 31 -1.36 0.15 8.75
CA GLY A 31 -1.15 0.67 7.41
C GLY A 31 -0.84 2.17 7.32
N LYS A 32 -0.62 2.87 8.44
CA LYS A 32 -0.23 4.29 8.44
C LYS A 32 1.04 4.54 7.62
N GLU A 33 1.99 3.60 7.69
CA GLU A 33 3.24 3.63 6.93
C GLU A 33 3.04 3.51 5.40
N ARG A 34 1.81 3.22 4.94
CA ARG A 34 1.48 3.04 3.53
C ARG A 34 0.83 4.26 2.90
N ILE A 35 0.36 5.22 3.68
CA ILE A 35 -0.44 6.33 3.15
C ILE A 35 0.45 7.25 2.30
N PHE A 36 1.58 7.72 2.83
CA PHE A 36 2.46 8.60 2.07
C PHE A 36 3.00 7.95 0.79
N PRO A 37 3.51 6.69 0.79
CA PRO A 37 3.87 6.02 -0.45
C PRO A 37 2.70 5.84 -1.44
N MET A 38 1.46 5.73 -0.95
CA MET A 38 0.29 5.69 -1.84
C MET A 38 0.03 7.04 -2.51
N ILE A 39 0.11 8.15 -1.76
CA ILE A 39 0.02 9.50 -2.34
C ILE A 39 1.12 9.70 -3.40
N LEU A 40 2.34 9.26 -3.10
CA LEU A 40 3.45 9.33 -4.05
C LEU A 40 3.20 8.52 -5.32
N ALA A 41 2.66 7.30 -5.19
CA ALA A 41 2.30 6.48 -6.35
C ALA A 41 1.20 7.12 -7.20
N ASN A 42 0.22 7.77 -6.57
CA ASN A 42 -0.85 8.49 -7.27
C ASN A 42 -0.31 9.72 -8.03
N ARG A 43 0.80 10.32 -7.56
CA ARG A 43 1.49 11.42 -8.24
C ARG A 43 2.46 10.96 -9.33
N ALA A 44 2.97 9.74 -9.24
CA ALA A 44 4.04 9.21 -10.08
C ALA A 44 3.80 7.76 -10.53
N PRO A 45 2.67 7.44 -11.17
CA PRO A 45 2.29 6.05 -11.47
C PRO A 45 3.26 5.34 -12.42
N ASP A 46 3.96 6.08 -13.29
CA ASP A 46 4.86 5.52 -14.31
C ASP A 46 6.27 5.20 -13.78
N ILE A 47 6.67 5.78 -12.64
CA ILE A 47 8.03 5.68 -12.09
C ILE A 47 8.06 5.19 -10.63
N PHE A 48 6.94 5.27 -9.90
CA PHE A 48 6.82 4.80 -8.52
C PHE A 48 5.68 3.78 -8.37
N PRO A 49 5.95 2.48 -8.62
CA PRO A 49 4.94 1.44 -8.48
C PRO A 49 4.71 1.07 -7.00
N PHE A 50 3.53 1.40 -6.46
CA PHE A 50 3.17 1.06 -5.06
C PHE A 50 3.23 -0.45 -4.76
N SER A 51 2.92 -1.29 -5.76
CA SER A 51 2.97 -2.76 -5.65
C SER A 51 4.35 -3.29 -5.26
N GLU A 52 5.42 -2.57 -5.60
CA GLU A 52 6.78 -2.96 -5.27
C GLU A 52 7.22 -2.53 -3.87
N CYS A 53 6.48 -1.65 -3.20
CA CYS A 53 6.77 -1.22 -1.85
C CYS A 53 6.72 -2.40 -0.84
N LYS A 54 7.80 -2.59 -0.08
CA LYS A 54 7.90 -3.65 0.93
C LYS A 54 7.75 -3.08 2.35
N PHE A 55 6.60 -3.35 2.96
CA PHE A 55 6.26 -2.89 4.33
C PHE A 55 6.49 -3.96 5.41
N SER A 56 6.98 -5.14 5.05
CA SER A 56 7.21 -6.24 6.01
C SER A 56 8.63 -6.18 6.58
N VAL A 57 8.74 -6.15 7.91
CA VAL A 57 10.04 -6.15 8.59
C VAL A 57 10.63 -7.56 8.60
N ARG A 58 11.81 -7.73 7.99
CA ARG A 58 12.56 -8.99 8.06
C ARG A 58 13.30 -9.10 9.40
N PRO A 59 13.42 -10.29 10.01
CA PRO A 59 14.10 -10.45 11.31
C PRO A 59 15.51 -9.88 11.35
N ARG A 60 16.29 -10.07 10.28
CA ARG A 60 17.69 -9.65 10.18
C ARG A 60 17.90 -8.13 10.24
N VAL A 61 16.90 -7.33 9.91
CA VAL A 61 17.01 -5.86 9.85
C VAL A 61 16.30 -5.15 11.00
N LYS A 62 15.83 -5.91 12.01
CA LYS A 62 15.11 -5.36 13.17
C LYS A 62 15.92 -4.33 13.97
N GLY A 63 17.26 -4.44 13.95
CA GLY A 63 18.17 -3.49 14.61
C GLY A 63 18.58 -2.28 13.76
N SER A 64 18.09 -2.16 12.52
CA SER A 64 18.42 -1.00 11.69
C SER A 64 17.73 0.27 12.21
N ALA A 65 18.39 1.42 12.07
CA ALA A 65 17.90 2.70 12.57
C ALA A 65 16.46 2.99 12.13
N ARG A 66 16.11 2.72 10.86
CA ARG A 66 14.75 2.90 10.35
C ARG A 66 13.71 2.10 11.14
N ILE A 67 14.00 0.84 11.44
CA ILE A 67 13.03 -0.02 12.15
C ILE A 67 12.91 0.40 13.61
N VAL A 68 14.01 0.81 14.23
CA VAL A 68 14.00 1.37 15.59
C VAL A 68 13.18 2.68 15.62
N PHE A 69 13.40 3.58 14.68
CA PHE A 69 12.65 4.84 14.57
C PHE A 69 11.14 4.59 14.36
N TRP A 70 10.80 3.64 13.49
CA TRP A 70 9.42 3.26 13.24
C TRP A 70 8.75 2.63 14.48
N ARG A 71 9.43 1.69 15.15
CA ARG A 71 8.83 0.90 16.24
C ARG A 71 8.84 1.63 17.58
N GLU A 72 9.98 2.20 17.94
CA GLU A 72 10.21 2.81 19.26
C GLU A 72 9.83 4.30 19.27
N LEU A 73 10.16 5.05 18.22
CA LEU A 73 9.89 6.50 18.14
C LEU A 73 8.58 6.85 17.42
N ARG A 74 7.84 5.85 16.95
CA ARG A 74 6.55 6.02 16.22
C ARG A 74 6.67 6.93 14.99
N LEU A 75 7.83 6.97 14.36
CA LEU A 75 8.05 7.67 13.10
C LEU A 75 7.56 6.81 11.94
N TRP A 76 6.26 6.91 11.65
CA TRP A 76 5.59 6.12 10.61
C TRP A 76 6.10 6.42 9.19
N ASN A 77 6.56 7.65 8.98
CA ASN A 77 7.01 8.15 7.68
C ASN A 77 8.54 8.05 7.53
N SER A 78 9.11 6.88 7.82
CA SER A 78 10.54 6.60 7.64
C SER A 78 10.76 5.56 6.55
N PHE A 79 11.29 5.99 5.41
CA PHE A 79 11.40 5.18 4.19
C PHE A 79 12.82 5.25 3.59
N THR A 80 13.15 4.33 2.69
CA THR A 80 14.23 4.58 1.70
C THR A 80 13.68 4.42 0.30
N MET A 81 13.83 5.51 -0.45
CA MET A 81 13.75 5.62 -1.90
C MET A 81 14.81 4.73 -2.58
N GLU A 82 14.47 3.58 -3.18
CA GLU A 82 15.42 2.86 -4.05
C GLU A 82 15.22 3.32 -5.50
N ALA A 83 16.32 3.57 -6.21
CA ALA A 83 16.32 4.04 -7.60
C ALA A 83 17.04 3.02 -8.49
N SER A 84 16.41 2.66 -9.62
CA SER A 84 16.96 1.71 -10.61
C SER A 84 17.65 2.45 -11.73
N PHE A 85 18.86 2.03 -12.12
CA PHE A 85 19.51 2.53 -13.33
C PHE A 85 18.91 1.94 -14.62
N CYS A 86 18.43 0.69 -14.56
CA CYS A 86 17.95 -0.05 -15.73
C CYS A 86 16.47 0.20 -16.06
N GLY A 87 15.85 1.23 -15.45
CA GLY A 87 14.46 1.57 -15.71
C GLY A 87 13.44 0.76 -14.93
N SER A 88 12.17 0.92 -15.35
CA SER A 88 11.05 0.18 -14.78
C SER A 88 10.89 -1.20 -15.42
N GLY A 89 10.49 -2.18 -14.62
CA GLY A 89 10.08 -3.49 -15.13
C GLY A 89 8.66 -3.50 -15.72
N GLN A 90 7.88 -2.43 -15.55
CA GLN A 90 6.46 -2.33 -15.93
C GLN A 90 6.07 -0.89 -16.32
N GLY A 91 4.95 -0.73 -17.03
CA GLY A 91 4.40 0.59 -17.38
C GLY A 91 5.04 1.21 -18.65
N PRO A 92 4.74 2.48 -18.95
CA PRO A 92 5.16 3.14 -20.19
C PRO A 92 6.68 3.22 -20.39
N LEU A 93 7.43 3.18 -19.30
CA LEU A 93 8.90 3.24 -19.29
C LEU A 93 9.55 1.85 -19.20
N GLN A 94 8.81 0.79 -19.49
CA GLN A 94 9.35 -0.57 -19.48
C GLN A 94 10.47 -0.72 -20.53
N GLY A 95 11.63 -1.19 -20.10
CA GLY A 95 12.80 -1.37 -20.98
C GLY A 95 13.54 -0.08 -21.35
N VAL A 96 13.13 1.07 -20.79
CA VAL A 96 13.81 2.35 -20.96
C VAL A 96 14.75 2.59 -19.79
N HIS A 97 16.03 2.83 -20.04
CA HIS A 97 16.98 3.19 -18.98
C HIS A 97 16.64 4.57 -18.41
N TYR A 98 16.69 4.70 -17.09
CA TYR A 98 16.47 5.99 -16.44
C TYR A 98 17.68 6.89 -16.60
N ASP A 99 17.42 8.08 -17.15
CA ASP A 99 18.36 9.19 -17.18
C ASP A 99 18.08 10.20 -16.05
N THR A 100 18.87 11.25 -16.00
CA THR A 100 18.76 12.34 -15.03
C THR A 100 17.36 12.96 -14.98
N SER A 101 16.69 13.12 -16.12
CA SER A 101 15.37 13.75 -16.20
C SER A 101 14.29 12.94 -15.49
N HIS A 102 14.41 11.60 -15.49
CA HIS A 102 13.52 10.72 -14.76
C HIS A 102 13.67 10.89 -13.25
N TYR A 103 14.91 11.05 -12.75
CA TYR A 103 15.18 11.29 -11.34
C TYR A 103 14.72 12.68 -10.90
N GLU A 104 14.91 13.71 -11.73
CA GLU A 104 14.38 15.05 -11.48
C GLU A 104 12.85 15.06 -11.43
N LEU A 105 12.20 14.34 -12.35
CA LEU A 105 10.75 14.14 -12.32
C LEU A 105 10.31 13.45 -11.02
N MET A 106 10.99 12.37 -10.62
CA MET A 106 10.71 11.67 -9.36
C MET A 106 10.84 12.61 -8.16
N GLY A 107 11.87 13.45 -8.12
CA GLY A 107 12.07 14.46 -7.08
C GLY A 107 10.93 15.48 -7.04
N ARG A 108 10.49 16.00 -8.20
CA ARG A 108 9.33 16.90 -8.29
C ARG A 108 8.06 16.24 -7.79
N LYS A 109 7.78 15.01 -8.21
CA LYS A 109 6.59 14.25 -7.75
C LYS A 109 6.63 13.93 -6.26
N PHE A 110 7.81 13.69 -5.71
CA PHE A 110 7.98 13.54 -4.27
C PHE A 110 7.57 14.81 -3.51
N CYS A 111 8.00 15.99 -3.97
CA CYS A 111 7.60 17.26 -3.37
C CYS A 111 6.10 17.54 -3.52
N GLU A 112 5.51 17.24 -4.68
CA GLU A 112 4.05 17.33 -4.86
C GLU A 112 3.28 16.43 -3.88
N ALA A 113 3.75 15.19 -3.67
CA ALA A 113 3.15 14.28 -2.71
C ALA A 113 3.32 14.75 -1.26
N LEU A 114 4.44 15.40 -0.94
CA LEU A 114 4.67 16.02 0.36
C LEU A 114 3.73 17.21 0.60
N TYR A 115 3.49 18.03 -0.43
CA TYR A 115 2.50 19.09 -0.37
C TYR A 115 1.10 18.52 -0.11
N ASP A 116 0.68 17.50 -0.86
CA ASP A 116 -0.61 16.81 -0.65
C ASP A 116 -0.76 16.20 0.73
N TRP A 117 0.34 15.74 1.32
CA TRP A 117 0.37 15.16 2.67
C TRP A 117 0.20 16.22 3.76
N LEU A 118 0.80 17.40 3.57
CA LEU A 118 0.81 18.49 4.55
C LEU A 118 -0.33 19.50 4.37
N ALA A 119 -1.01 19.46 3.22
CA ALA A 119 -2.09 20.39 2.90
C ALA A 119 -3.22 20.32 3.95
N PRO A 120 -3.83 21.47 4.32
CA PRO A 120 -5.02 21.46 5.15
C PRO A 120 -6.17 20.69 4.51
N ASP A 121 -6.27 20.73 3.17
CA ASP A 121 -7.15 19.85 2.43
C ASP A 121 -6.63 18.41 2.50
N GLN A 122 -7.44 17.53 3.08
CA GLN A 122 -7.09 16.13 3.29
C GLN A 122 -7.59 15.22 2.16
N GLY A 123 -8.08 15.77 1.03
CA GLY A 123 -8.62 14.98 -0.07
C GLY A 123 -7.67 13.89 -0.60
N SER A 124 -6.39 14.21 -0.81
CA SER A 124 -5.39 13.23 -1.24
C SER A 124 -5.09 12.17 -0.18
N VAL A 125 -5.05 12.55 1.10
CA VAL A 125 -4.83 11.64 2.23
C VAL A 125 -6.00 10.67 2.40
N VAL A 126 -7.24 11.17 2.33
CA VAL A 126 -8.47 10.36 2.42
C VAL A 126 -8.52 9.32 1.29
N ARG A 127 -8.25 9.73 0.04
CA ARG A 127 -8.19 8.81 -1.11
C ARG A 127 -7.15 7.71 -0.90
N ALA A 128 -5.94 8.09 -0.47
CA ALA A 128 -4.87 7.14 -0.18
C ALA A 128 -5.25 6.14 0.93
N ILE A 129 -5.92 6.58 2.00
CA ILE A 129 -6.42 5.70 3.07
C ILE A 129 -7.43 4.69 2.53
N GLN A 130 -8.36 5.13 1.68
CA GLN A 130 -9.35 4.23 1.07
C GLN A 130 -8.69 3.18 0.18
N GLU A 131 -7.73 3.57 -0.66
CA GLU A 131 -7.00 2.65 -1.53
C GLU A 131 -6.16 1.63 -0.74
N VAL A 132 -5.41 2.10 0.25
CA VAL A 132 -4.63 1.23 1.15
C VAL A 132 -5.56 0.25 1.87
N THR A 133 -6.70 0.71 2.36
CA THR A 133 -7.69 -0.15 3.04
C THR A 133 -8.20 -1.25 2.10
N LYS A 134 -8.54 -0.91 0.85
CA LYS A 134 -8.94 -1.89 -0.17
C LYS A 134 -7.84 -2.92 -0.42
N ILE A 135 -6.59 -2.50 -0.58
CA ILE A 135 -5.44 -3.40 -0.80
C ILE A 135 -5.20 -4.34 0.39
N LEU A 136 -5.36 -3.85 1.62
CA LEU A 136 -5.19 -4.68 2.81
C LEU A 136 -6.33 -5.71 2.94
N ALA A 137 -7.56 -5.33 2.60
CA ALA A 137 -8.70 -6.23 2.57
C ALA A 137 -8.53 -7.37 1.54
N THR A 138 -8.13 -7.07 0.31
CA THR A 138 -7.92 -8.08 -0.76
C THR A 138 -6.77 -9.05 -0.46
N ASN A 139 -5.71 -8.56 0.18
CA ASN A 139 -4.60 -9.42 0.61
C ASN A 139 -5.01 -10.40 1.72
N SER A 140 -5.93 -10.01 2.60
CA SER A 140 -6.44 -10.87 3.67
C SER A 140 -7.29 -12.03 3.12
N THR A 141 -8.17 -11.74 2.14
CA THR A 141 -9.02 -12.76 1.49
C THR A 141 -8.18 -13.74 0.65
N SER A 142 -7.19 -13.24 -0.08
CA SER A 142 -6.26 -14.06 -0.87
C SER A 142 -5.45 -15.03 0.00
N LYS A 143 -4.97 -14.59 1.16
CA LYS A 143 -4.32 -15.47 2.15
C LYS A 143 -5.26 -16.53 2.71
N ARG A 144 -6.53 -16.18 3.01
CA ARG A 144 -7.54 -17.13 3.49
C ARG A 144 -7.86 -18.20 2.43
N ARG A 145 -7.99 -17.82 1.17
CA ARG A 145 -8.18 -18.75 0.03
C ARG A 145 -7.00 -19.71 -0.11
N ARG A 146 -5.76 -19.20 -0.13
CA ARG A 146 -4.54 -20.04 -0.22
C ARG A 146 -4.43 -21.05 0.93
N LYS A 147 -4.70 -20.64 2.18
CA LYS A 147 -4.74 -21.56 3.33
C LYS A 147 -5.83 -22.62 3.16
N LYS A 148 -7.05 -22.23 2.75
CA LYS A 148 -8.15 -23.17 2.53
C LYS A 148 -7.80 -24.20 1.44
N THR A 149 -7.20 -23.77 0.34
CA THR A 149 -6.72 -24.67 -0.73
C THR A 149 -5.59 -25.59 -0.27
N GLN A 150 -4.63 -25.11 0.53
CA GLN A 150 -3.57 -25.95 1.09
C GLN A 150 -4.12 -26.97 2.10
N VAL A 151 -5.04 -26.58 2.99
CA VAL A 151 -5.70 -27.49 3.93
C VAL A 151 -6.51 -28.55 3.19
N MET A 152 -7.29 -28.17 2.16
CA MET A 152 -8.02 -29.14 1.34
C MET A 152 -7.08 -30.10 0.61
N LYS A 153 -5.95 -29.62 0.06
CA LYS A 153 -4.93 -30.50 -0.56
C LYS A 153 -4.27 -31.44 0.46
N ALA A 154 -4.09 -31.00 1.71
CA ALA A 154 -3.55 -31.85 2.77
C ALA A 154 -4.55 -32.92 3.23
N VAL A 155 -5.85 -32.59 3.29
CA VAL A 155 -6.93 -33.52 3.68
C VAL A 155 -7.17 -34.61 2.61
N VAL A 156 -6.99 -34.29 1.33
CA VAL A 156 -7.22 -35.24 0.21
C VAL A 156 -6.05 -36.25 0.04
N ARG A 157 -4.93 -36.10 0.76
CA ARG A 157 -3.78 -37.01 0.65
C ARG A 157 -4.05 -38.31 1.44
N VAL A 158 -4.63 -39.31 0.78
CA VAL A 158 -4.88 -40.65 1.34
C VAL A 158 -3.54 -41.34 1.69
N PRO A 159 -3.36 -41.90 2.89
CA PRO A 159 -2.16 -42.67 3.22
C PRO A 159 -2.21 -44.07 2.58
N SER A 160 -1.40 -44.31 1.55
CA SER A 160 -1.16 -45.66 1.03
C SER A 160 -0.28 -46.45 2.00
N LYS A 161 -0.90 -47.22 2.92
CA LYS A 161 -0.16 -48.20 3.72
C LYS A 161 -0.11 -49.57 3.03
N MET A 162 1.10 -50.14 3.07
CA MET A 162 1.44 -51.57 3.15
C MET A 162 1.15 -52.47 1.94
N LYS A 163 2.24 -52.93 1.30
CA LYS A 163 2.51 -54.36 1.17
C LYS A 163 3.98 -54.65 1.47
N LYS A 164 4.23 -55.23 2.66
CA LYS A 164 5.39 -56.09 2.90
C LYS A 164 4.94 -57.50 2.54
N SER A 165 5.64 -58.19 1.66
CA SER A 165 5.67 -59.65 1.67
C SER A 165 7.05 -60.13 1.22
N LYS A 166 7.78 -60.69 2.18
CA LYS A 166 8.89 -61.60 1.98
C LYS A 166 8.37 -62.92 1.39
N SER A 167 9.13 -63.50 0.47
CA SER A 167 9.25 -64.95 0.19
C SER A 167 9.89 -65.05 -1.20
N GLY A 168 10.93 -65.81 -1.47
CA GLY A 168 11.72 -66.80 -0.75
C GLY A 168 12.81 -67.24 -1.73
#